data_AF-A0A961JQC0-F1
#
_entry.id   AF-A0A961JQC0-F1
#
_cell.length_a   1.000
_cell.length_b   1.000
_cell.length_c   1.000
_cell.angle_alpha   90.00
_cell.angle_beta   90.00
_cell.angle_gamma   90.00
#
_symmetry.space_group_name_H-M   'P 1'
#
loop_
_entity.id
_entity.type
_entity.pdbx_description
1 polymer ?
#
loop_
_entity_poly.entity_id
_entity_poly.type
_entity_poly.pdbx_seq_one_letter_code
_entity_poly.pdbx_strand_id
1 'polypeptide(L)' 'LKYDRMGGLHTEGLGDRWSNIYLWIAEAIDAKTRGDEAFLKTHHYPGIDAGLEGVRFLENCVRSADAGAAWVEYE' A
#
# COMPACT_ATOMS: atom_id res chain seq x y z
N LEU A 1 2.52 11.93 -13.78
CA LEU A 1 1.27 12.60 -14.20
C LEU A 1 0.04 12.12 -13.42
N LYS A 2 -0.38 10.84 -13.47
CA LYS A 2 -1.65 10.39 -12.81
C LYS A 2 -1.76 10.77 -11.32
N TYR A 3 -0.64 10.86 -10.60
CA TYR A 3 -0.58 11.15 -9.17
C TYR A 3 0.19 12.43 -8.83
N ASP A 4 0.50 13.24 -9.84
CA ASP A 4 1.09 14.56 -9.63
C ASP A 4 -0.06 15.56 -9.64
N ARG A 5 -0.15 16.36 -8.59
CA ARG A 5 -1.12 17.43 -8.40
C ARG A 5 -0.62 18.77 -8.95
N MET A 6 0.68 18.92 -9.13
CA MET A 6 1.28 20.12 -9.70
C MET A 6 1.95 19.83 -11.05
N GLY A 7 1.99 20.85 -11.91
CA GLY A 7 2.72 20.77 -13.17
C GLY A 7 4.21 20.57 -12.93
N GLY A 8 4.91 19.97 -13.90
CA GLY A 8 6.36 19.79 -13.83
C GLY A 8 7.08 21.09 -13.45
N LEU A 9 8.17 20.96 -12.69
CA LEU A 9 8.93 22.04 -12.03
C LEU A 9 8.35 22.54 -10.70
N HIS A 10 7.17 22.10 -10.29
CA HIS A 10 6.68 22.29 -8.92
C HIS A 10 7.02 21.06 -8.08
N THR A 11 7.76 21.26 -6.99
CA THR A 11 8.18 20.16 -6.13
C THR A 11 7.02 19.67 -5.28
N GLU A 12 6.68 18.40 -5.44
CA GLU A 12 5.82 17.67 -4.50
C GLU A 12 6.66 16.96 -3.45
N GLY A 13 6.07 16.75 -2.28
CA GLY A 13 6.72 16.10 -1.16
C GLY A 13 5.91 14.95 -0.58
N LEU A 14 6.32 14.54 0.62
CA LEU A 14 5.66 13.47 1.36
C LEU A 14 4.17 13.77 1.59
N GLY A 15 3.82 15.02 1.89
CA GLY A 15 2.42 15.44 2.13
C GLY A 15 1.51 15.21 0.92
N ASP A 16 1.99 15.49 -0.29
CA ASP A 16 1.24 15.25 -1.53
C ASP A 16 1.06 13.74 -1.76
N ARG A 17 2.10 12.95 -1.52
CA ARG A 17 2.05 11.49 -1.66
C ARG A 17 1.09 10.86 -0.65
N TRP A 18 1.10 11.28 0.60
CA TRP A 18 0.12 10.83 1.61
C TRP A 18 -1.30 11.20 1.23
N SER A 19 -1.51 12.42 0.75
CA SER A 19 -2.82 12.86 0.25
C SER A 19 -3.31 11.99 -0.92
N ASN A 20 -2.42 11.44 -1.76
CA ASN A 20 -2.82 10.47 -2.80
C ASN A 20 -3.27 9.14 -2.20
N ILE A 21 -2.56 8.62 -1.19
CA ILE A 21 -2.94 7.38 -0.50
C ILE A 21 -4.34 7.53 0.14
N TYR A 22 -4.58 8.64 0.82
CA TYR A 22 -5.90 8.92 1.41
C TYR A 22 -7.01 9.01 0.35
N LEU A 23 -6.73 9.61 -0.81
CA LEU A 23 -7.68 9.66 -1.91
C LEU A 23 -8.04 8.25 -2.40
N TRP A 24 -7.04 7.37 -2.60
CA TRP A 24 -7.30 6.00 -3.06
C TRP A 24 -8.13 5.21 -2.06
N ILE A 25 -7.88 5.39 -0.76
CA ILE A 25 -8.67 4.75 0.31
C ILE A 25 -10.10 5.28 0.30
N ALA A 26 -10.30 6.59 0.15
CA ALA A 26 -11.63 7.19 0.08
C ALA A 26 -12.44 6.66 -1.12
N GLU A 27 -11.79 6.57 -2.30
CA GLU A 27 -12.39 5.98 -3.51
C GLU A 27 -12.77 4.51 -3.29
N ALA A 28 -11.95 3.73 -2.57
CA ALA A 28 -12.26 2.35 -2.23
C ALA A 28 -13.47 2.24 -1.28
N ILE A 29 -13.56 3.09 -0.27
CA ILE A 29 -14.69 3.13 0.68
C ILE A 29 -15.99 3.47 -0.05
N ASP A 30 -15.96 4.49 -0.92
CA ASP A 30 -17.12 4.87 -1.73
C ASP A 30 -17.54 3.73 -2.67
N ALA A 31 -16.57 3.16 -3.41
CA ALA A 31 -16.82 2.03 -4.31
C ALA A 31 -17.43 0.82 -3.60
N LYS A 32 -16.97 0.52 -2.38
CA LYS A 32 -17.55 -0.56 -1.58
C LYS A 32 -18.97 -0.24 -1.13
N THR A 33 -19.23 1.02 -0.75
CA THR A 33 -20.56 1.49 -0.31
C THR A 33 -21.59 1.39 -1.44
N ARG A 34 -21.19 1.70 -2.68
CA ARG A 34 -22.05 1.57 -3.88
C ARG A 34 -22.06 0.17 -4.50
N GLY A 35 -21.34 -0.80 -3.92
CA GLY A 35 -21.28 -2.18 -4.42
C GLY A 35 -20.53 -2.36 -5.75
N ASP A 36 -19.64 -1.44 -6.12
CA ASP A 36 -18.86 -1.53 -7.36
C ASP A 36 -17.60 -2.39 -7.17
N GLU A 37 -17.82 -3.70 -7.18
CA GLU A 37 -16.75 -4.70 -7.10
C GLU A 37 -15.83 -4.70 -8.34
N ALA A 38 -16.30 -4.20 -9.50
CA ALA A 38 -15.47 -4.15 -10.70
C ALA A 38 -14.38 -3.08 -10.58
N PHE A 39 -14.71 -1.92 -10.02
CA PHE A 39 -13.73 -0.90 -9.68
C PHE A 39 -12.75 -1.40 -8.63
N LEU A 40 -13.24 -1.98 -7.52
CA LEU A 40 -12.40 -2.44 -6.41
C LEU A 40 -11.33 -3.45 -6.83
N LYS A 41 -11.63 -4.33 -7.80
CA LYS A 41 -10.68 -5.32 -8.32
C LYS A 41 -9.48 -4.74 -9.06
N THR A 42 -9.63 -3.54 -9.63
CA THR A 42 -8.59 -2.90 -10.45
C THR A 42 -8.00 -1.65 -9.81
N HIS A 43 -8.64 -1.17 -8.73
CA HIS A 43 -8.22 0.02 -8.00
C HIS A 43 -6.96 -0.23 -7.18
N HIS A 44 -6.06 0.75 -7.17
CA HIS A 44 -4.77 0.64 -6.49
C HIS A 44 -4.83 1.34 -5.14
N TYR A 45 -4.80 0.58 -4.06
CA TYR A 45 -4.67 1.08 -2.69
C TYR A 45 -4.05 0.01 -1.79
N PRO A 46 -3.35 0.39 -0.70
CA PRO A 46 -2.86 -0.57 0.28
C PRO A 46 -4.06 -1.18 1.04
N GLY A 47 -4.41 -2.42 0.69
CA GLY A 47 -5.48 -3.19 1.30
C GLY A 47 -5.01 -4.12 2.43
N ILE A 48 -5.90 -5.02 2.84
CA ILE A 48 -5.62 -5.98 3.92
C ILE A 48 -4.46 -6.92 3.59
N ASP A 49 -4.34 -7.38 2.34
CA ASP A 49 -3.28 -8.29 1.92
C ASP A 49 -1.89 -7.62 2.07
N ALA A 50 -1.77 -6.33 1.71
CA ALA A 50 -0.54 -5.58 1.90
C ALA A 50 -0.16 -5.45 3.39
N GLY A 51 -1.16 -5.31 4.27
CA GLY A 51 -0.95 -5.31 5.72
C GLY A 51 -0.49 -6.67 6.25
N LEU A 52 -1.13 -7.75 5.79
CA LEU A 52 -0.77 -9.13 6.15
C LEU A 52 0.66 -9.47 5.70
N GLU A 53 1.00 -9.15 4.47
CA GLU A 53 2.35 -9.37 3.92
C GLU A 53 3.41 -8.55 4.67
N GLY A 54 3.08 -7.33 5.11
CA GLY A 54 3.98 -6.54 5.94
C GLY A 54 4.31 -7.20 7.27
N VAL A 55 3.30 -7.75 7.95
CA VAL A 55 3.49 -8.48 9.22
C VAL A 55 4.27 -9.78 8.99
N ARG A 56 3.92 -10.52 7.93
CA ARG A 56 4.60 -11.76 7.53
C ARG A 56 6.09 -11.54 7.25
N PHE A 57 6.41 -10.46 6.53
CA PHE A 57 7.79 -10.06 6.30
C PHE A 57 8.54 -9.78 7.60
N LEU A 58 7.93 -9.04 8.53
CA LEU A 58 8.53 -8.77 9.83
C LEU A 58 8.79 -10.05 10.62
N GLU A 59 7.86 -11.00 10.62
CA GLU A 59 8.02 -12.30 11.28
C GLU A 59 9.21 -13.08 10.71
N ASN A 60 9.32 -13.14 9.38
CA ASN A 60 10.44 -13.82 8.72
C ASN A 60 11.79 -13.13 9.00
N CYS A 61 11.83 -11.80 9.07
CA CYS A 61 13.02 -11.08 9.51
C CYS A 61 13.44 -11.43 10.94
N VAL A 62 12.48 -11.58 11.86
CA VAL A 62 12.75 -11.99 13.25
C VAL A 62 13.27 -13.43 13.29
N ARG A 63 12.63 -14.36 12.57
CA ARG A 63 13.10 -15.76 12.46
C ARG A 63 14.54 -15.84 11.92
N SER A 64 14.87 -15.04 10.91
CA SER A 64 16.24 -14.94 10.38
C SER A 64 17.22 -14.43 11.44
N ALA A 65 16.85 -13.37 12.17
CA ALA A 65 17.68 -12.80 13.23
C ALA A 65 17.96 -13.81 14.35
N ASP A 66 16.94 -14.53 14.82
CA ASP A 66 17.05 -15.56 15.85
C ASP A 66 17.90 -16.77 15.39
N ALA A 67 17.90 -17.06 14.08
CA ALA A 67 18.74 -18.08 13.45
C ALA A 67 20.17 -17.59 13.11
N GLY A 68 20.58 -16.41 13.59
CA GLY A 68 21.92 -15.87 13.34
C GLY A 68 22.08 -15.24 11.96
N ALA A 69 21.04 -14.55 11.47
CA ALA A 69 20.96 -13.96 10.13
C ALA A 69 21.03 -14.99 8.98
N ALA A 70 20.50 -16.19 9.22
CA ALA A 70 20.37 -17.21 8.20
C ALA A 70 19.24 -16.88 7.20
N TRP A 71 19.35 -17.37 5.98
CA TRP A 71 18.24 -17.36 5.03
C TRP A 71 17.10 -18.24 5.55
N VAL A 72 15.87 -17.74 5.46
CA VAL A 72 14.64 -18.45 5.84
C VAL A 72 13.70 -18.49 4.64
N GLU A 73 12.94 -19.57 4.51
CA GLU A 73 11.86 -19.64 3.53
C GLU A 73 10.75 -18.68 3.93
N TYR A 74 10.16 -17.99 2.94
CA TYR A 74 9.08 -17.04 3.21
C TYR A 74 7.77 -17.79 3.43
N GLU A 75 7.34 -17.82 4.69
CA GLU A 75 6.06 -18.37 5.13
C GLU A 75 5.09 -17.27 5.49
#